data_AF-A0A838EVT1-F1
#
_entry.id   AF-A0A838EVT1-F1
#
_cell.length_a   1.000
_cell.length_b   1.000
_cell.length_c   1.000
_cell.angle_alpha   90.00
_cell.angle_beta   90.00
_cell.angle_gamma   90.00
#
_symmetry.space_group_name_H-M   'P 1'
#
loop_
_entity.id
_entity.type
_entity.pdbx_description
1 polymer ?
#
loop_
_entity_poly.entity_id
_entity_poly.type
_entity_poly.pdbx_seq_one_letter_code
_entity_poly.pdbx_strand_id
1 'polypeptide(L)'
;MAIKKWFVLFVFLILAQSVAQAGELITTVFNVIESNRTERLLVLSGSDGRIYRTHKSEANLKYFKSFLGQVVKITFAENSKELLISKIERPLASEVDPTVMDLNHFRYNQLREFAPTDLQSVEEVEDLFKGMLNDGDRRRSQCFKRAHMWAFDMWSKMGISSQKVFIFYTQRYIQLEDFEWWFHVAPMVVVKGEEYVLDGTFFTKPITVKAWKDHFIKSEKITCPVAANYDEYTKNQWTRLCFLMKVPMYFFSPLNIEERDLKNVPRNHWVLEELQDARRAFKGYEETYEGLDTGKPTTTF
;
A
#
# COMPACT_ATOMS: atom_id res chain seq x y z
N MET A 1 12.29 51.80 -43.46
CA MET A 1 11.24 52.11 -42.48
C MET A 1 10.24 50.93 -42.46
N ALA A 2 10.53 49.83 -41.74
CA ALA A 2 9.62 48.68 -41.58
C ALA A 2 10.18 47.60 -40.61
N ILE A 3 10.40 47.90 -39.32
CA ILE A 3 10.68 46.87 -38.29
C ILE A 3 10.07 47.36 -36.97
N LYS A 4 8.77 47.16 -36.76
CA LYS A 4 8.10 47.52 -35.49
C LYS A 4 6.70 46.89 -35.33
N LYS A 5 6.52 45.60 -35.62
CA LYS A 5 5.24 44.91 -35.34
C LYS A 5 5.31 43.47 -34.81
N TRP A 6 6.51 42.89 -34.61
CA TRP A 6 6.66 41.49 -34.21
C TRP A 6 7.11 41.25 -32.76
N PHE A 7 7.13 42.29 -31.91
CA PHE A 7 7.64 42.16 -30.54
C PHE A 7 6.57 42.02 -29.44
N VAL A 8 5.28 42.12 -29.79
CA VAL A 8 4.18 42.10 -28.80
C VAL A 8 3.55 40.71 -28.63
N LEU A 9 3.80 39.77 -29.55
CA LEU A 9 3.25 38.41 -29.43
C LEU A 9 4.09 37.43 -28.58
N PHE A 10 5.31 37.79 -28.18
CA PHE A 10 6.22 36.88 -27.47
C PHE A 10 6.22 37.03 -25.94
N VAL A 11 5.53 38.06 -25.39
CA VAL A 11 5.49 38.30 -23.94
C VAL A 11 4.29 37.62 -23.26
N PHE A 12 3.26 37.22 -24.01
CA PHE A 12 2.10 36.50 -23.45
C PHE A 12 2.30 34.98 -23.31
N LEU A 13 3.42 34.41 -23.79
CA LEU A 13 3.67 32.97 -23.75
C LEU A 13 4.57 32.50 -22.57
N ILE A 14 5.09 33.40 -21.75
CA ILE A 14 6.05 33.07 -20.65
C ILE A 14 5.37 32.99 -19.26
N LEU A 15 4.04 33.15 -19.19
CA LEU A 15 3.26 32.99 -17.95
C LEU A 15 2.32 31.77 -17.98
N ALA A 16 2.66 30.75 -18.76
CA ALA A 16 2.26 29.39 -18.41
C ALA A 16 3.09 28.95 -17.20
N GLN A 17 2.89 29.62 -16.05
CA GLN A 17 3.38 29.12 -14.79
C GLN A 17 2.76 27.74 -14.64
N SER A 18 3.61 26.73 -14.65
CA SER A 18 3.28 25.37 -14.29
C SER A 18 2.56 25.42 -12.94
N VAL A 19 1.23 25.40 -12.98
CA VAL A 19 0.41 25.30 -11.79
C VAL A 19 0.73 23.92 -11.26
N ALA A 20 1.62 23.85 -10.27
CA ALA A 20 1.90 22.62 -9.58
C ALA A 20 0.56 22.14 -9.02
N GLN A 21 0.06 21.02 -9.54
CA GLN A 21 -1.23 20.50 -9.15
C GLN A 21 -1.12 20.09 -7.69
N ALA A 22 -1.81 20.83 -6.81
CA ALA A 22 -1.90 20.48 -5.41
C ALA A 22 -2.78 19.23 -5.27
N GLY A 23 -2.25 18.18 -4.68
CA GLY A 23 -2.98 16.98 -4.28
C GLY A 23 -3.34 17.04 -2.80
N GLU A 24 -4.37 16.30 -2.43
CA GLU A 24 -4.76 16.07 -1.03
C GLU A 24 -4.84 14.57 -0.75
N LEU A 25 -4.42 14.15 0.44
CA LEU A 25 -4.52 12.78 0.92
C LEU A 25 -4.89 12.76 2.40
N ILE A 26 -5.90 11.97 2.76
CA ILE A 26 -6.12 11.58 4.16
C ILE A 26 -5.34 10.28 4.41
N THR A 27 -4.47 10.29 5.43
CA THR A 27 -3.58 9.16 5.75
C THR A 27 -3.29 9.11 7.24
N THR A 28 -2.74 7.99 7.71
CA THR A 28 -2.09 7.94 9.02
C THR A 28 -0.61 8.23 8.84
N VAL A 29 -0.02 9.09 9.68
CA VAL A 29 1.44 9.29 9.67
C VAL A 29 2.09 8.08 10.30
N PHE A 30 2.74 7.27 9.46
CA PHE A 30 3.36 6.04 9.89
C PHE A 30 4.70 6.32 10.58
N ASN A 31 5.57 7.10 9.94
CA ASN A 31 6.85 7.48 10.50
C ASN A 31 7.32 8.83 9.93
N VAL A 32 8.25 9.48 10.62
CA VAL A 32 8.91 10.71 10.18
C VAL A 32 10.42 10.57 10.39
N ILE A 33 11.16 10.64 9.29
CA ILE A 33 12.56 10.25 9.22
C ILE A 33 13.36 11.39 8.59
N GLU A 34 14.57 11.63 9.10
CA GLU A 34 15.49 12.58 8.47
C GLU A 34 16.23 11.94 7.30
N SER A 35 16.29 12.62 6.16
CA SER A 35 17.16 12.22 5.07
C SER A 35 18.61 12.56 5.41
N ASN A 36 19.52 11.62 5.14
CA ASN A 36 20.97 11.87 5.20
C ASN A 36 21.54 12.35 3.86
N ARG A 37 20.76 12.27 2.78
CA ARG A 37 21.19 12.63 1.42
C ARG A 37 20.68 13.99 0.97
N THR A 38 19.60 14.46 1.58
CA THR A 38 18.88 15.67 1.17
C THR A 38 18.50 16.48 2.39
N GLU A 39 18.29 17.79 2.21
CA GLU A 39 17.77 18.71 3.24
C GLU A 39 16.25 18.53 3.44
N ARG A 40 15.81 17.27 3.53
CA ARG A 40 14.40 16.88 3.62
C ARG A 40 14.12 15.99 4.83
N LEU A 41 12.90 16.12 5.35
CA LEU A 41 12.26 15.08 6.15
C LEU A 41 11.38 14.22 5.25
N LEU A 42 11.32 12.94 5.56
CA LEU A 42 10.53 11.91 4.89
C LEU A 42 9.36 11.53 5.81
N VAL A 43 8.14 11.75 5.34
CA VAL A 43 6.89 11.44 6.05
C VAL A 43 6.26 10.24 5.35
N LEU A 44 6.24 9.11 6.05
CA LEU A 44 5.73 7.85 5.52
C LEU A 44 4.22 7.79 5.73
N SER A 45 3.49 7.62 4.63
CA SER A 45 2.03 7.54 4.63
C SER A 45 1.58 6.08 4.79
N GLY A 46 0.61 5.87 5.69
CA GLY A 46 -0.03 4.56 5.91
C GLY A 46 -1.09 4.21 4.86
N SER A 47 -1.73 5.20 4.23
CA SER A 47 -2.84 4.97 3.28
C SER A 47 -2.42 4.81 1.82
N ASP A 48 -1.15 5.03 1.49
CA ASP A 48 -0.66 4.81 0.12
C ASP A 48 0.75 4.22 0.02
N GLY A 49 1.46 4.08 1.15
CA GLY A 49 2.83 3.57 1.15
C GLY A 49 3.85 4.48 0.47
N ARG A 50 3.45 5.68 0.05
CA ARG A 50 4.35 6.68 -0.54
C ARG A 50 5.08 7.46 0.54
N ILE A 51 6.18 8.07 0.14
CA ILE A 51 7.00 8.95 0.96
C ILE A 51 6.76 10.40 0.54
N TYR A 52 6.18 11.18 1.45
CA TYR A 52 6.01 12.62 1.30
C TYR A 52 7.23 13.35 1.89
N ARG A 53 7.59 14.49 1.32
CA ARG A 53 8.83 15.21 1.65
C ARG A 53 8.52 16.61 2.15
N THR A 54 9.26 17.08 3.15
CA THR A 54 9.21 18.48 3.63
C THR A 54 10.60 18.98 3.98
N HIS A 55 10.77 20.27 4.25
CA HIS A 55 12.07 20.85 4.58
C HIS A 55 12.60 20.34 5.94
N LYS A 56 13.90 20.02 6.00
CA LYS A 56 14.57 19.56 7.21
C LYS A 56 14.85 20.73 8.17
N SER A 57 14.25 20.65 9.35
CA SER A 57 14.57 21.49 10.51
C SER A 57 14.15 20.75 11.79
N GLU A 58 14.77 21.06 12.93
CA GLU A 58 14.37 20.45 14.22
C GLU A 58 12.91 20.75 14.56
N ALA A 59 12.46 21.97 14.25
CA ALA A 59 11.07 22.38 14.45
C ALA A 59 10.11 21.53 13.61
N ASN A 60 10.41 21.32 12.32
CA ASN A 60 9.59 20.47 11.46
C ASN A 60 9.64 19.02 11.93
N LEU A 61 10.81 18.49 12.32
CA LEU A 61 10.92 17.11 12.78
C LEU A 61 10.02 16.86 14.00
N LYS A 62 10.07 17.76 14.99
CA LYS A 62 9.20 17.70 16.18
C LYS A 62 7.73 17.83 15.82
N TYR A 63 7.38 18.78 14.95
CA TYR A 63 6.02 19.02 14.51
C TYR A 63 5.43 17.80 13.78
N PHE A 64 6.12 17.26 12.78
CA PHE A 64 5.65 16.09 12.03
C PHE A 64 5.62 14.83 12.89
N LYS A 65 6.60 14.61 13.80
CA LYS A 65 6.57 13.49 14.75
C LYS A 65 5.39 13.56 15.71
N SER A 66 4.83 14.73 16.00
CA SER A 66 3.63 14.84 16.83
C SER A 66 2.37 14.25 16.19
N PHE A 67 2.40 13.89 14.91
CA PHE A 67 1.30 13.23 14.19
C PHE A 67 1.46 11.71 14.08
N LEU A 68 2.53 11.10 14.61
CA LEU A 68 2.73 9.65 14.53
C LEU A 68 1.51 8.88 15.04
N GLY A 69 1.02 7.94 14.23
CA GLY A 69 -0.16 7.13 14.51
C GLY A 69 -1.51 7.88 14.44
N GLN A 70 -1.53 9.16 14.06
CA GLN A 70 -2.75 9.95 13.91
C GLN A 70 -3.19 10.03 12.44
N VAL A 71 -4.51 10.07 12.23
CA VAL A 71 -5.11 10.41 10.94
C VAL A 71 -4.93 11.90 10.67
N VAL A 72 -4.38 12.22 9.50
CA VAL A 72 -4.06 13.57 9.04
C VAL A 72 -4.54 13.76 7.60
N LYS A 73 -4.79 15.02 7.23
CA LYS A 73 -4.92 15.47 5.86
C LYS A 73 -3.60 16.11 5.43
N ILE A 74 -2.99 15.59 4.37
CA ILE A 74 -1.77 16.10 3.75
C ILE A 74 -2.16 16.81 2.45
N THR A 75 -1.85 18.10 2.35
CA THR A 75 -1.83 18.83 1.08
C THR A 75 -0.40 18.84 0.56
N PHE A 76 -0.20 18.47 -0.70
CA PHE A 76 1.12 18.35 -1.30
C PHE A 76 1.16 18.85 -2.74
N ALA A 77 2.34 19.21 -3.22
CA ALA A 77 2.60 19.52 -4.63
C ALA A 77 3.55 18.46 -5.21
N GLU A 78 3.26 18.01 -6.43
CA GLU A 78 4.17 17.12 -7.17
C GLU A 78 5.19 17.94 -7.95
N ASN A 79 6.48 17.78 -7.66
CA ASN A 79 7.57 18.44 -8.37
C ASN A 79 8.65 17.42 -8.75
N SER A 80 8.83 17.18 -10.06
CA SER A 80 9.90 16.30 -10.56
C SER A 80 9.98 14.93 -9.87
N LYS A 81 8.81 14.32 -9.59
CA LYS A 81 8.59 13.04 -8.85
C LYS A 81 8.64 13.13 -7.31
N GLU A 82 8.96 14.28 -6.73
CA GLU A 82 8.82 14.49 -5.29
C GLU A 82 7.38 14.91 -4.94
N LEU A 83 6.82 14.33 -3.88
CA LEU A 83 5.56 14.76 -3.27
C LEU A 83 5.88 15.70 -2.09
N LEU A 84 5.89 17.00 -2.33
CA LEU A 84 6.28 18.02 -1.36
C LEU A 84 5.08 18.46 -0.52
N ILE A 85 5.13 18.23 0.79
CA ILE A 85 4.08 18.64 1.73
C ILE A 85 4.05 20.17 1.82
N SER A 86 2.92 20.77 1.48
CA SER A 86 2.64 22.18 1.72
C SER A 86 1.86 22.39 3.02
N LYS A 87 1.05 21.41 3.43
CA LYS A 87 0.26 21.47 4.67
C LYS A 87 -0.01 20.07 5.22
N ILE A 88 0.00 19.93 6.54
CA ILE A 88 -0.48 18.74 7.26
C ILE A 88 -1.36 19.21 8.42
N GLU A 89 -2.55 18.63 8.57
CA GLU A 89 -3.47 18.97 9.64
C GLU A 89 -4.36 17.78 10.02
N ARG A 90 -5.08 17.89 11.13
CA ARG A 90 -6.11 16.88 11.47
C ARG A 90 -7.32 17.10 10.56
N PRO A 91 -7.89 16.06 9.94
CA PRO A 91 -9.10 16.22 9.15
C PRO A 91 -10.28 16.64 10.04
N LEU A 92 -11.24 17.35 9.46
CA LEU A 92 -12.51 17.62 10.12
C LEU A 92 -13.27 16.31 10.33
N ALA A 93 -14.06 16.21 11.40
CA ALA A 93 -14.86 15.01 11.65
C ALA A 93 -15.81 14.67 10.48
N SER A 94 -16.26 15.67 9.73
CA SER A 94 -17.08 15.49 8.51
C SER A 94 -16.30 14.95 7.30
N GLU A 95 -14.97 15.02 7.32
CA GLU A 95 -14.09 14.45 6.29
C GLU A 95 -13.75 12.98 6.58
N VAL A 96 -14.11 12.47 7.76
CA VAL A 96 -13.87 11.09 8.20
C VAL A 96 -15.22 10.39 8.29
N ASP A 97 -15.46 9.44 7.38
CA ASP A 97 -16.73 8.70 7.32
C ASP A 97 -17.01 7.98 8.66
N PRO A 98 -18.08 8.35 9.40
CA PRO A 98 -18.37 7.81 10.72
C PRO A 98 -19.25 6.55 10.69
N THR A 99 -19.64 6.04 9.52
CA THR A 99 -20.75 5.08 9.39
C THR A 99 -20.41 3.86 8.56
N VAL A 100 -19.91 2.79 9.19
CA VAL A 100 -20.04 1.42 8.66
C VAL A 100 -20.02 0.41 9.82
N MET A 101 -21.03 -0.48 9.91
CA MET A 101 -20.99 -1.78 10.61
C MET A 101 -22.27 -2.62 10.34
N ASP A 102 -22.13 -3.83 9.79
CA ASP A 102 -22.46 -5.15 10.40
C ASP A 102 -22.40 -6.30 9.36
N LEU A 103 -21.99 -7.51 9.80
CA LEU A 103 -22.61 -8.84 9.57
C LEU A 103 -21.59 -9.98 9.77
N ASN A 104 -22.06 -11.15 10.18
CA ASN A 104 -21.35 -12.17 11.00
C ASN A 104 -20.05 -12.80 10.45
N HIS A 105 -19.57 -12.42 9.26
CA HIS A 105 -18.26 -12.80 8.71
C HIS A 105 -17.15 -11.77 8.99
N PHE A 106 -17.53 -10.56 9.40
CA PHE A 106 -16.68 -9.41 9.75
C PHE A 106 -16.42 -9.30 11.26
N ARG A 107 -16.73 -10.37 12.02
CA ARG A 107 -16.50 -10.41 13.47
C ARG A 107 -15.25 -11.21 13.79
N TYR A 108 -14.51 -10.71 14.77
CA TYR A 108 -13.38 -11.42 15.35
C TYR A 108 -13.80 -12.82 15.83
N ASN A 109 -13.07 -13.85 15.38
CA ASN A 109 -13.34 -15.23 15.75
C ASN A 109 -12.10 -15.91 16.34
N GLN A 110 -12.01 -15.96 17.67
CA GLN A 110 -10.88 -16.55 18.40
C GLN A 110 -10.53 -17.99 17.98
N LEU A 111 -11.49 -18.74 17.44
CA LEU A 111 -11.33 -20.14 17.05
C LEU A 111 -10.89 -20.32 15.59
N ARG A 112 -10.81 -19.24 14.81
CA ARG A 112 -10.39 -19.31 13.41
C ARG A 112 -8.86 -19.37 13.36
N GLU A 113 -8.32 -20.58 13.31
CA GLU A 113 -6.94 -20.81 12.92
C GLU A 113 -6.79 -20.57 11.42
N PHE A 114 -5.83 -19.73 11.04
CA PHE A 114 -5.56 -19.44 9.64
C PHE A 114 -4.54 -20.46 9.11
N ALA A 115 -4.91 -21.19 8.07
CA ALA A 115 -4.01 -22.02 7.29
C ALA A 115 -4.15 -21.65 5.80
N PRO A 116 -3.05 -21.36 5.09
CA PRO A 116 -3.12 -21.14 3.66
C PRO A 116 -3.57 -22.42 2.95
N THR A 117 -4.37 -22.27 1.90
CA THR A 117 -4.70 -23.39 1.00
C THR A 117 -3.43 -23.80 0.25
N ASP A 118 -3.12 -25.10 0.26
CA ASP A 118 -2.04 -25.69 -0.54
C ASP A 118 -2.61 -26.23 -1.86
N LEU A 119 -2.27 -25.55 -2.95
CA LEU A 119 -2.75 -25.83 -4.30
C LEU A 119 -1.99 -27.02 -4.88
N GLN A 120 -2.65 -27.76 -5.77
CA GLN A 120 -2.15 -29.06 -6.22
C GLN A 120 -1.17 -28.94 -7.39
N SER A 121 -1.19 -27.83 -8.13
CA SER A 121 -0.30 -27.66 -9.28
C SER A 121 -0.01 -26.20 -9.60
N VAL A 122 1.07 -25.97 -10.36
CA VAL A 122 1.44 -24.63 -10.82
C VAL A 122 0.42 -24.11 -11.83
N GLU A 123 -0.16 -25.00 -12.65
CA GLU A 123 -1.22 -24.68 -13.61
C GLU A 123 -2.46 -24.10 -12.91
N GLU A 124 -2.85 -24.65 -11.75
CA GLU A 124 -3.95 -24.11 -10.93
C GLU A 124 -3.67 -22.66 -10.52
N VAL A 125 -2.41 -22.33 -10.20
CA VAL A 125 -1.99 -20.96 -9.83
C VAL A 125 -1.92 -20.04 -11.05
N GLU A 126 -1.51 -20.55 -12.20
CA GLU A 126 -1.54 -19.78 -13.44
C GLU A 126 -2.97 -19.44 -13.85
N ASP A 127 -3.90 -20.37 -13.71
CA ASP A 127 -5.32 -20.16 -14.02
C ASP A 127 -5.99 -19.23 -13.01
N LEU A 128 -5.66 -19.39 -11.72
CA LEU A 128 -5.98 -18.44 -10.66
C LEU A 128 -5.51 -17.03 -11.03
N PHE A 129 -4.24 -16.88 -11.43
CA PHE A 129 -3.66 -15.60 -11.81
C PHE A 129 -4.39 -15.00 -13.00
N LYS A 130 -4.62 -15.76 -14.09
CA LYS A 130 -5.37 -15.29 -15.26
C LYS A 130 -6.78 -14.83 -14.89
N GLY A 131 -7.47 -15.56 -14.01
CA GLY A 131 -8.83 -15.25 -13.56
C GLY A 131 -8.93 -14.06 -12.61
N MET A 132 -7.87 -13.72 -11.89
CA MET A 132 -7.83 -12.63 -10.91
C MET A 132 -7.43 -11.27 -11.47
N LEU A 133 -6.91 -11.19 -12.69
CA LEU A 133 -6.48 -9.94 -13.31
C LEU A 133 -7.66 -9.09 -13.81
N ASN A 134 -8.57 -8.74 -12.90
CA ASN A 134 -9.38 -7.55 -13.07
C ASN A 134 -8.47 -6.34 -12.89
N ASP A 135 -8.01 -5.78 -14.02
CA ASP A 135 -8.02 -4.36 -14.41
C ASP A 135 -7.76 -3.25 -13.37
N GLY A 136 -7.13 -3.57 -12.24
CA GLY A 136 -6.77 -2.64 -11.19
C GLY A 136 -6.00 -1.46 -11.78
N ASP A 137 -6.60 -0.27 -11.70
CA ASP A 137 -6.00 0.92 -12.28
C ASP A 137 -4.83 1.34 -11.38
N ARG A 138 -3.60 1.05 -11.82
CA ARG A 138 -2.37 1.43 -11.11
C ARG A 138 -2.31 2.91 -10.78
N ARG A 139 -2.97 3.77 -11.56
CA ARG A 139 -2.99 5.22 -11.34
C ARG A 139 -3.88 5.63 -10.17
N ARG A 140 -4.88 4.81 -9.85
CA ARG A 140 -5.90 5.08 -8.82
C ARG A 140 -5.77 4.19 -7.58
N SER A 141 -4.91 3.18 -7.63
CA SER A 141 -4.87 2.12 -6.62
C SER A 141 -3.51 1.99 -5.94
N GLN A 142 -3.56 1.69 -4.65
CA GLN A 142 -2.39 1.36 -3.84
C GLN A 142 -2.19 -0.15 -3.80
N CYS A 143 -0.96 -0.61 -3.63
CA CYS A 143 -0.63 -2.03 -3.68
C CYS A 143 -1.43 -2.86 -2.67
N PHE A 144 -1.59 -2.34 -1.46
CA PHE A 144 -2.30 -3.03 -0.39
C PHE A 144 -3.80 -3.13 -0.64
N LYS A 145 -4.42 -2.13 -1.28
CA LYS A 145 -5.81 -2.18 -1.75
C LYS A 145 -6.01 -3.30 -2.76
N ARG A 146 -5.14 -3.36 -3.78
CA ARG A 146 -5.19 -4.43 -4.79
C ARG A 146 -4.96 -5.80 -4.17
N ALA A 147 -3.91 -5.93 -3.36
CA ALA A 147 -3.60 -7.19 -2.69
C ALA A 147 -4.71 -7.67 -1.76
N HIS A 148 -5.40 -6.75 -1.08
CA HIS A 148 -6.51 -7.09 -0.21
C HIS A 148 -7.75 -7.51 -0.99
N MET A 149 -8.10 -6.81 -2.06
CA MET A 149 -9.22 -7.21 -2.92
C MET A 149 -8.95 -8.52 -3.66
N TRP A 150 -7.74 -8.72 -4.17
CA TRP A 150 -7.32 -9.99 -4.77
C TRP A 150 -7.39 -11.15 -3.77
N ALA A 151 -6.90 -10.97 -2.54
CA ALA A 151 -7.02 -11.97 -1.49
C ALA A 151 -8.48 -12.26 -1.14
N PHE A 152 -9.34 -11.23 -1.13
CA PHE A 152 -10.76 -11.37 -0.88
C PHE A 152 -11.49 -12.12 -2.00
N ASP A 153 -11.16 -11.82 -3.26
CA ASP A 153 -11.71 -12.50 -4.43
C ASP A 153 -11.33 -13.98 -4.46
N MET A 154 -10.06 -14.31 -4.13
CA MET A 154 -9.63 -15.70 -3.96
C MET A 154 -10.47 -16.46 -2.94
N TRP A 155 -10.68 -15.84 -1.78
CA TRP A 155 -11.44 -16.46 -0.70
C TRP A 155 -12.92 -16.59 -1.05
N SER A 156 -13.55 -15.50 -1.48
CA SER A 156 -15.01 -15.41 -1.66
C SER A 156 -15.51 -16.11 -2.92
N LYS A 157 -14.74 -16.09 -4.01
CA LYS A 157 -15.17 -16.65 -5.31
C LYS A 157 -14.64 -18.07 -5.54
N MET A 158 -13.50 -18.40 -4.93
CA MET A 158 -12.77 -19.63 -5.24
C MET A 158 -12.53 -20.53 -4.01
N GLY A 159 -12.87 -20.07 -2.81
CA GLY A 159 -12.63 -20.82 -1.57
C GLY A 159 -11.14 -20.95 -1.22
N ILE A 160 -10.27 -20.13 -1.82
CA ILE A 160 -8.82 -20.19 -1.61
C ILE A 160 -8.44 -19.25 -0.46
N SER A 161 -7.88 -19.82 0.61
CA SER A 161 -7.31 -19.06 1.72
C SER A 161 -5.87 -18.66 1.38
N SER A 162 -5.70 -17.44 0.86
CA SER A 162 -4.39 -16.90 0.53
C SER A 162 -3.68 -16.28 1.74
N GLN A 163 -2.36 -16.15 1.65
CA GLN A 163 -1.58 -15.28 2.52
C GLN A 163 -1.29 -13.95 1.81
N LYS A 164 -0.66 -13.03 2.54
CA LYS A 164 0.01 -11.86 1.94
C LYS A 164 1.47 -11.86 2.34
N VAL A 165 2.31 -11.47 1.38
CA VAL A 165 3.71 -11.17 1.63
C VAL A 165 3.93 -9.67 1.51
N PHE A 166 4.43 -9.08 2.59
CA PHE A 166 4.90 -7.70 2.62
C PHE A 166 6.41 -7.70 2.47
N ILE A 167 6.92 -6.83 1.60
CA ILE A 167 8.33 -6.44 1.60
C ILE A 167 8.43 -5.05 2.21
N PHE A 168 9.20 -4.92 3.29
CA PHE A 168 9.50 -3.66 3.94
C PHE A 168 10.90 -3.22 3.57
N TYR A 169 11.03 -1.99 3.07
CA TYR A 169 12.33 -1.38 2.81
C TYR A 169 12.81 -0.65 4.06
N THR A 170 14.06 -0.89 4.41
CA THR A 170 14.69 -0.22 5.55
C THR A 170 15.07 1.22 5.19
N GLN A 171 15.24 2.08 6.21
CA GLN A 171 15.84 3.41 6.03
C GLN A 171 17.13 3.37 5.21
N ARG A 172 18.00 2.38 5.48
CA ARG A 172 19.24 2.20 4.73
C ARG A 172 19.00 1.99 3.24
N TYR A 173 18.07 1.11 2.85
CA TYR A 173 17.79 0.87 1.43
C TYR A 173 17.14 2.09 0.76
N ILE A 174 16.14 2.70 1.42
CA ILE A 174 15.49 3.92 0.94
C ILE A 174 16.52 5.01 0.68
N GLN A 175 17.45 5.21 1.61
CA GLN A 175 18.53 6.15 1.42
C GLN A 175 19.45 5.71 0.30
N LEU A 176 19.92 4.46 0.27
CA LEU A 176 20.90 3.99 -0.72
C LEU A 176 20.41 4.12 -2.16
N GLU A 177 19.15 3.79 -2.40
CA GLU A 177 18.55 3.70 -3.73
C GLU A 177 17.65 4.89 -4.10
N ASP A 178 17.52 5.87 -3.20
CA ASP A 178 16.53 6.97 -3.31
C ASP A 178 15.12 6.45 -3.64
N PHE A 179 14.72 5.42 -2.90
CA PHE A 179 13.52 4.66 -3.22
C PHE A 179 12.24 5.34 -2.70
N GLU A 180 11.20 5.41 -3.52
CA GLU A 180 9.99 6.20 -3.23
C GLU A 180 8.93 5.46 -2.38
N TRP A 181 9.10 4.15 -2.22
CA TRP A 181 8.18 3.30 -1.44
C TRP A 181 8.88 2.74 -0.21
N TRP A 182 8.18 2.70 0.92
CA TRP A 182 8.73 2.11 2.15
C TRP A 182 8.23 0.68 2.40
N PHE A 183 7.19 0.25 1.68
CA PHE A 183 6.79 -1.14 1.58
C PHE A 183 6.12 -1.46 0.24
N HIS A 184 5.97 -2.74 -0.05
CA HIS A 184 5.07 -3.26 -1.08
C HIS A 184 4.43 -4.56 -0.60
N VAL A 185 3.26 -4.92 -1.13
CA VAL A 185 2.53 -6.12 -0.73
C VAL A 185 1.83 -6.75 -1.92
N ALA A 186 1.78 -8.07 -1.91
CA ALA A 186 1.01 -8.87 -2.84
C ALA A 186 0.44 -10.10 -2.12
N PRO A 187 -0.67 -10.67 -2.62
CA PRO A 187 -1.15 -11.94 -2.14
C PRO A 187 -0.17 -13.06 -2.54
N MET A 188 -0.13 -14.10 -1.73
CA MET A 188 0.65 -15.31 -1.99
C MET A 188 -0.18 -16.56 -1.72
N VAL A 189 0.16 -17.62 -2.42
CA VAL A 189 -0.40 -18.97 -2.26
C VAL A 189 0.72 -19.99 -2.11
N VAL A 190 0.39 -21.17 -1.63
CA VAL A 190 1.31 -22.29 -1.50
C VAL A 190 0.93 -23.34 -2.54
N VAL A 191 1.94 -23.95 -3.19
CA VAL A 191 1.78 -25.02 -4.18
C VAL A 191 2.76 -26.13 -3.84
N LYS A 192 2.27 -27.25 -3.31
CA LYS A 192 3.11 -28.37 -2.86
C LYS A 192 4.26 -27.91 -1.96
N GLY A 193 3.96 -26.98 -1.06
CA GLY A 193 4.94 -26.38 -0.14
C GLY A 193 5.84 -25.27 -0.73
N GLU A 194 5.73 -24.94 -2.02
CA GLU A 194 6.43 -23.81 -2.62
C GLU A 194 5.55 -22.55 -2.66
N GLU A 195 6.13 -21.40 -2.38
CA GLU A 195 5.40 -20.14 -2.21
C GLU A 195 5.42 -19.28 -3.47
N TYR A 196 4.24 -18.94 -3.97
CA TYR A 196 4.04 -18.13 -5.16
C TYR A 196 3.32 -16.82 -4.84
N VAL A 197 3.84 -15.73 -5.38
CA VAL A 197 3.28 -14.38 -5.27
C VAL A 197 2.47 -14.05 -6.51
N LEU A 198 1.27 -13.52 -6.30
CA LEU A 198 0.30 -13.17 -7.34
C LEU A 198 0.22 -11.65 -7.46
N ASP A 199 1.22 -11.06 -8.10
CA ASP A 199 1.31 -9.61 -8.28
C ASP A 199 1.09 -9.20 -9.75
N GLY A 200 -0.17 -9.17 -10.14
CA GLY A 200 -0.63 -8.79 -11.48
C GLY A 200 -0.26 -7.36 -11.92
N THR A 201 0.23 -6.54 -11.00
CA THR A 201 0.67 -5.18 -11.32
C THR A 201 2.04 -5.16 -12.00
N PHE A 202 2.93 -6.04 -11.56
CA PHE A 202 4.34 -6.03 -11.96
C PHE A 202 4.73 -7.25 -12.80
N PHE A 203 3.91 -8.30 -12.79
CA PHE A 203 4.19 -9.56 -13.47
C PHE A 203 3.00 -10.01 -14.31
N THR A 204 3.30 -10.83 -15.32
CA THR A 204 2.30 -11.42 -16.22
C THR A 204 1.97 -12.87 -15.86
N LYS A 205 2.60 -13.41 -14.82
CA LYS A 205 2.39 -14.77 -14.31
C LYS A 205 2.73 -14.84 -12.82
N PRO A 206 2.28 -15.88 -12.10
CA PRO A 206 2.78 -16.20 -10.76
C PRO A 206 4.30 -16.34 -10.75
N ILE A 207 4.93 -15.89 -9.69
CA ILE A 207 6.38 -16.02 -9.50
C ILE A 207 6.67 -16.43 -8.06
N THR A 208 7.83 -17.03 -7.82
CA THR A 208 8.23 -17.40 -6.45
C THR A 208 8.46 -16.16 -5.59
N VAL A 209 8.31 -16.28 -4.26
CA VAL A 209 8.62 -15.19 -3.31
C VAL A 209 10.04 -14.65 -3.51
N LYS A 210 11.00 -15.52 -3.82
CA LYS A 210 12.38 -15.12 -4.13
C LYS A 210 12.43 -14.22 -5.37
N ALA A 211 11.85 -14.65 -6.49
CA ALA A 211 11.84 -13.87 -7.72
C ALA A 211 11.12 -12.52 -7.56
N TRP A 212 10.02 -12.49 -6.81
CA TRP A 212 9.29 -11.27 -6.49
C TRP A 212 10.14 -10.29 -5.69
N LYS A 213 10.81 -10.77 -4.63
CA LYS A 213 11.77 -9.98 -3.85
C LYS A 213 12.94 -9.49 -4.69
N ASP A 214 13.51 -10.34 -5.55
CA ASP A 214 14.65 -10.01 -6.42
C ASP A 214 14.32 -8.86 -7.37
N HIS A 215 13.09 -8.83 -7.91
CA HIS A 215 12.60 -7.75 -8.77
C HIS A 215 12.63 -6.39 -8.05
N PHE A 216 12.09 -6.33 -6.82
CA PHE A 216 12.00 -5.07 -6.07
C PHE A 216 13.33 -4.59 -5.49
N ILE A 217 14.19 -5.52 -5.07
CA ILE A 217 15.53 -5.23 -4.53
C ILE A 217 16.58 -5.06 -5.64
N LYS A 218 16.21 -5.35 -6.90
CA LYS A 218 17.09 -5.29 -8.08
C LYS A 218 18.38 -6.09 -7.89
N SER A 219 18.31 -7.20 -7.12
CA SER A 219 19.47 -8.03 -6.79
C SER A 219 19.07 -9.40 -6.24
N GLU A 220 19.69 -10.44 -6.79
CA GLU A 220 19.58 -11.83 -6.31
C GLU A 220 20.48 -12.13 -5.11
N LYS A 221 21.51 -11.29 -4.89
CA LYS A 221 22.51 -11.49 -3.83
C LYS A 221 22.05 -10.94 -2.48
N ILE A 222 21.10 -10.02 -2.48
CA ILE A 222 20.59 -9.39 -1.26
C ILE A 222 19.47 -10.27 -0.67
N THR A 223 19.69 -10.72 0.56
CA THR A 223 18.70 -11.44 1.35
C THR A 223 17.80 -10.47 2.13
N CYS A 224 16.49 -10.67 2.07
CA CYS A 224 15.54 -10.05 2.99
C CYS A 224 15.09 -11.11 4.00
N PRO A 225 15.54 -11.08 5.27
CA PRO A 225 15.07 -12.03 6.27
C PRO A 225 13.55 -11.94 6.45
N VAL A 226 12.92 -13.08 6.75
CA VAL A 226 11.50 -13.11 7.15
C VAL A 226 11.42 -12.72 8.62
N ALA A 227 10.82 -11.57 8.92
CA ALA A 227 10.60 -11.12 10.29
C ALA A 227 9.35 -11.78 10.87
N ALA A 228 9.44 -12.25 12.12
CA ALA A 228 8.29 -12.83 12.81
C ALA A 228 7.34 -11.74 13.33
N ASN A 229 7.88 -10.59 13.70
CA ASN A 229 7.14 -9.45 14.25
C ASN A 229 7.65 -8.11 13.68
N TYR A 230 6.83 -7.08 13.82
CA TYR A 230 7.08 -5.73 13.35
C TYR A 230 8.32 -5.09 13.98
N ASP A 231 8.60 -5.44 15.23
CA ASP A 231 9.71 -4.92 16.03
C ASP A 231 11.09 -5.29 15.46
N GLU A 232 11.21 -6.48 14.86
CA GLU A 232 12.44 -6.88 14.16
C GLU A 232 12.75 -5.95 12.99
N TYR A 233 11.74 -5.49 12.25
CA TYR A 233 11.92 -4.50 11.19
C TYR A 233 12.34 -3.16 11.80
N THR A 234 11.58 -2.61 12.75
CA THR A 234 11.80 -1.25 13.27
C THR A 234 13.15 -1.09 13.98
N LYS A 235 13.66 -2.13 14.64
CA LYS A 235 14.96 -2.09 15.34
C LYS A 235 16.17 -2.25 14.42
N ASN A 236 15.98 -2.66 13.16
CA ASN A 236 17.06 -3.04 12.24
C ASN A 236 17.10 -2.20 10.95
N GLN A 237 16.71 -0.93 11.03
CA GLN A 237 16.64 -0.01 9.88
C GLN A 237 17.97 0.28 9.19
N TRP A 238 19.11 -0.03 9.83
CA TRP A 238 20.46 0.24 9.32
C TRP A 238 21.32 -1.01 9.10
N THR A 239 20.92 -2.15 9.67
CA THR A 239 21.69 -3.40 9.60
C THR A 239 21.27 -4.27 8.42
N ARG A 240 20.05 -4.08 7.90
CA ARG A 240 19.50 -4.78 6.74
C ARG A 240 19.07 -3.79 5.67
N LEU A 241 18.73 -4.30 4.48
CA LEU A 241 18.17 -3.52 3.38
C LEU A 241 16.65 -3.67 3.31
N CYS A 242 16.14 -4.84 3.66
CA CYS A 242 14.73 -5.18 3.54
C CYS A 242 14.36 -6.30 4.51
N PHE A 243 13.06 -6.44 4.74
CA PHE A 243 12.45 -7.56 5.48
C PHE A 243 11.25 -8.08 4.70
N LEU A 244 10.98 -9.37 4.81
CA LEU A 244 9.72 -9.97 4.38
C LEU A 244 8.86 -10.25 5.61
N MET A 245 7.56 -10.03 5.51
CA MET A 245 6.59 -10.48 6.52
C MET A 245 5.45 -11.19 5.82
N LYS A 246 5.16 -12.41 6.27
CA LYS A 246 4.04 -13.21 5.77
C LYS A 246 2.92 -13.13 6.79
N VAL A 247 1.73 -12.78 6.33
CA VAL A 247 0.56 -12.60 7.20
C VAL A 247 -0.68 -13.23 6.58
N PRO A 248 -1.69 -13.57 7.38
CA PRO A 248 -3.00 -13.98 6.88
C PRO A 248 -3.60 -12.96 5.89
N MET A 249 -4.50 -13.41 5.02
CA MET A 249 -5.22 -12.54 4.06
C MET A 249 -5.99 -11.38 4.69
N TYR A 250 -6.24 -11.37 5.99
CA TYR A 250 -7.02 -10.33 6.67
C TYR A 250 -6.26 -9.02 6.88
N PHE A 251 -4.93 -9.02 6.81
CA PHE A 251 -4.14 -7.81 7.06
C PHE A 251 -4.23 -6.87 5.86
N PHE A 252 -4.76 -5.67 6.05
CA PHE A 252 -4.93 -4.69 4.99
C PHE A 252 -3.69 -3.85 4.77
N SER A 253 -3.05 -3.36 5.83
CA SER A 253 -1.91 -2.44 5.73
C SER A 253 -0.81 -2.77 6.74
N PRO A 254 0.39 -2.18 6.63
CA PRO A 254 1.43 -2.30 7.65
C PRO A 254 0.97 -1.94 9.07
N LEU A 255 0.05 -0.97 9.20
CA LEU A 255 -0.49 -0.57 10.50
C LEU A 255 -1.16 -1.75 11.21
N ASN A 256 -1.86 -2.63 10.49
CA ASN A 256 -2.48 -3.79 11.11
C ASN A 256 -1.45 -4.79 11.65
N ILE A 257 -0.30 -4.91 10.98
CA ILE A 257 0.80 -5.78 11.41
C ILE A 257 1.42 -5.21 12.69
N GLU A 258 1.68 -3.91 12.71
CA GLU A 258 2.15 -3.20 13.90
C GLU A 258 1.16 -3.34 15.07
N GLU A 259 -0.13 -3.15 14.84
CA GLU A 259 -1.17 -3.30 15.88
C GLU A 259 -1.24 -4.74 16.42
N ARG A 260 -1.11 -5.75 15.56
CA ARG A 260 -1.01 -7.15 16.01
C ARG A 260 0.19 -7.32 16.94
N ASP A 261 1.36 -6.83 16.53
CA ASP A 261 2.61 -7.15 17.21
C ASP A 261 2.85 -6.31 18.46
N LEU A 262 2.43 -5.04 18.46
CA LEU A 262 2.68 -4.10 19.57
C LEU A 262 1.50 -3.98 20.51
N LYS A 263 0.28 -4.17 20.02
CA LYS A 263 -0.96 -3.96 20.79
C LYS A 263 -1.75 -5.26 20.99
N ASN A 264 -1.25 -6.40 20.50
CA ASN A 264 -1.94 -7.68 20.53
C ASN A 264 -3.35 -7.58 19.93
N VAL A 265 -3.52 -6.84 18.84
CA VAL A 265 -4.81 -6.73 18.12
C VAL A 265 -4.85 -7.82 17.03
N PRO A 266 -5.49 -8.96 17.28
CA PRO A 266 -5.53 -10.04 16.30
C PRO A 266 -6.40 -9.68 15.10
N ARG A 267 -6.04 -10.18 13.92
CA ARG A 267 -6.82 -10.02 12.67
C ARG A 267 -7.05 -11.38 12.04
N ASN A 268 -8.31 -11.83 12.09
CA ASN A 268 -8.75 -13.13 11.57
C ASN A 268 -10.09 -13.05 10.81
N HIS A 269 -10.49 -11.85 10.42
CA HIS A 269 -11.72 -11.57 9.69
C HIS A 269 -11.47 -10.42 8.73
N TRP A 270 -12.28 -10.37 7.67
CA TRP A 270 -12.32 -9.21 6.79
C TRP A 270 -12.92 -8.02 7.55
N VAL A 271 -12.52 -6.82 7.18
CA VAL A 271 -13.10 -5.56 7.69
C VAL A 271 -13.76 -4.88 6.51
N LEU A 272 -15.06 -4.59 6.63
CA LEU A 272 -15.89 -4.18 5.49
C LEU A 272 -15.43 -2.86 4.89
N GLU A 273 -15.00 -1.94 5.75
CA GLU A 273 -14.45 -0.64 5.40
C GLU A 273 -13.17 -0.79 4.57
N GLU A 274 -12.31 -1.75 4.96
CA GLU A 274 -11.08 -2.06 4.23
C GLU A 274 -11.39 -2.68 2.85
N LEU A 275 -12.41 -3.54 2.75
CA LEU A 275 -12.88 -4.08 1.47
C LEU A 275 -13.48 -3.00 0.57
N GLN A 276 -14.35 -2.15 1.11
CA GLN A 276 -14.99 -1.08 0.33
C GLN A 276 -13.96 -0.05 -0.14
N ASP A 277 -12.99 0.30 0.71
CA ASP A 277 -11.86 1.14 0.32
C ASP A 277 -10.97 0.45 -0.73
N ALA A 278 -10.71 -0.85 -0.58
CA ALA A 278 -9.97 -1.64 -1.54
C ALA A 278 -10.70 -1.76 -2.90
N ARG A 279 -12.02 -1.76 -2.93
CA ARG A 279 -12.81 -1.88 -4.18
C ARG A 279 -12.70 -0.66 -5.07
N ARG A 280 -12.60 0.52 -4.45
CA ARG A 280 -12.38 1.81 -5.13
C ARG A 280 -11.12 1.84 -6.00
N ALA A 281 -10.22 0.87 -5.85
CA ALA A 281 -9.04 0.71 -6.69
C ALA A 281 -9.28 0.02 -8.05
N PHE A 282 -10.45 -0.55 -8.28
CA PHE A 282 -10.78 -1.33 -9.49
C PHE A 282 -11.81 -0.61 -10.36
N LYS A 283 -11.92 -0.98 -11.64
CA LYS A 283 -13.03 -0.48 -12.46
C LYS A 283 -14.34 -1.11 -11.97
N GLY A 284 -15.47 -0.43 -12.19
CA GLY A 284 -16.75 -0.88 -11.66
C GLY A 284 -16.78 -0.88 -10.13
N TYR A 285 -16.08 0.08 -9.49
CA TYR A 285 -16.06 0.21 -8.03
C TYR A 285 -17.41 0.62 -7.42
N GLU A 286 -18.40 0.94 -8.26
CA GLU A 286 -19.78 1.18 -7.84
C GLU A 286 -20.43 -0.08 -7.22
N GLU A 287 -19.81 -1.26 -7.39
CA GLU A 287 -20.13 -2.44 -6.59
C GLU A 287 -19.94 -2.14 -5.09
N THR A 288 -21.05 -2.05 -4.36
CA THR A 288 -21.08 -1.94 -2.91
C THR A 288 -21.11 -3.34 -2.31
N TYR A 289 -20.20 -3.61 -1.38
CA TYR A 289 -20.29 -4.81 -0.56
C TYR A 289 -21.32 -4.55 0.55
N GLU A 290 -22.57 -4.91 0.30
CA GLU A 290 -23.52 -5.09 1.39
C GLU A 290 -23.21 -6.41 2.07
N GLY A 291 -23.28 -6.44 3.42
CA GLY A 291 -22.83 -7.56 4.24
C GLY A 291 -23.18 -8.90 3.60
N LEU A 292 -22.15 -9.58 3.12
CA LEU A 292 -22.23 -10.85 2.39
C LEU A 292 -22.73 -11.94 3.33
N ASP A 293 -24.03 -11.99 3.54
CA ASP A 293 -24.71 -13.02 4.30
C ASP A 293 -26.02 -13.39 3.62
N THR A 294 -25.94 -14.30 2.64
CA THR A 294 -26.99 -15.34 2.46
C THR A 294 -26.44 -16.69 2.00
N GLY A 295 -25.11 -16.90 1.93
CA GLY A 295 -24.56 -18.17 1.45
C GLY A 295 -24.91 -18.51 0.00
N LYS A 296 -25.24 -17.51 -0.82
CA LYS A 296 -25.38 -17.65 -2.28
C LYS A 296 -24.41 -16.71 -3.00
N PRO A 297 -23.78 -17.16 -4.09
CA PRO A 297 -22.99 -16.27 -4.94
C PRO A 297 -23.92 -15.23 -5.57
N THR A 298 -23.78 -13.97 -5.16
CA THR A 298 -24.42 -12.84 -5.83
C THR A 298 -23.66 -12.55 -7.12
N THR A 299 -23.89 -13.35 -8.15
CA THR A 299 -23.81 -12.87 -9.54
C THR A 299 -25.21 -12.42 -9.93
N THR A 300 -25.46 -11.11 -9.87
CA THR A 300 -26.52 -10.48 -10.65
C THR A 300 -25.83 -9.63 -11.71
N PHE A 301 -26.06 -10.01 -12.98
CA PHE A 301 -25.62 -9.29 -14.17
C PHE A 301 -26.30 -7.92 -14.27
#